data_AF-A0A914NCG8-F1
#
_entry.id   AF-A0A914NCG8-F1
#
_cell.length_a   1.000
_cell.length_b   1.000
_cell.length_c   1.000
_cell.angle_alpha   90.00
_cell.angle_beta   90.00
_cell.angle_gamma   90.00
#
_symmetry.space_group_name_H-M   'P 1'
#
loop_
_entity.id
_entity.type
_entity.pdbx_description
1 polymer ?
#
loop_
_entity_poly.entity_id
_entity_poly.type
_entity_poly.pdbx_seq_one_letter_code
_entity_poly.pdbx_strand_id
1 'polypeptide(L)'
;MNFVKFNEEETSKNNYVNNSFQSKNNKCSPFPTKCCVCGYICSGYVYYNVVCCDGCKHFFRRCCNAKESYKCKDGGNCNVMNVAIKCKSCRFDKCILAGMRIQTIRGYYSRSLPEIYELLEQKRNELRAKGKYLENVETKSETNIPYFS
;
A
#
# COMPACT_ATOMS: atom_id res chain seq x y z
N MET A 1 30.53 39.49 -16.31
CA MET A 1 29.94 40.10 -17.51
C MET A 1 29.70 39.00 -18.53
N ASN A 2 28.43 38.87 -18.97
CA ASN A 2 27.98 38.31 -20.27
C ASN A 2 28.17 36.81 -20.51
N PHE A 3 27.22 35.95 -20.92
CA PHE A 3 25.79 35.96 -21.34
C PHE A 3 25.26 34.53 -20.99
N VAL A 4 23.99 34.17 -20.86
CA VAL A 4 22.88 34.25 -21.83
C VAL A 4 21.52 34.18 -21.08
N LYS A 5 20.60 35.07 -21.42
CA LYS A 5 19.15 34.95 -21.15
C LYS A 5 18.51 34.16 -22.29
N PHE A 6 17.54 33.29 -22.00
CA PHE A 6 16.49 32.96 -22.96
C PHE A 6 15.13 32.85 -22.23
N ASN A 7 14.14 33.52 -22.82
CA ASN A 7 12.80 33.79 -22.30
C ASN A 7 11.83 32.62 -22.52
N GLU A 8 10.73 32.70 -21.78
CA GLU A 8 9.45 32.01 -21.94
C GLU A 8 8.85 32.21 -23.35
N GLU A 9 8.18 31.18 -23.88
CA GLU A 9 6.81 31.24 -24.42
C GLU A 9 6.31 29.83 -24.78
N GLU A 10 5.16 29.47 -24.19
CA GLU A 10 4.00 28.74 -24.77
C GLU A 10 4.21 27.40 -25.53
N THR A 11 3.39 26.34 -25.44
CA THR A 11 1.98 26.19 -25.07
C THR A 11 1.67 24.69 -24.88
N SER A 12 0.82 24.39 -23.90
CA SER A 12 -0.31 23.45 -23.94
C SER A 12 -0.30 22.27 -24.92
N LYS A 13 -0.24 21.04 -24.37
CA LYS A 13 -1.17 19.91 -24.59
C LYS A 13 -0.64 18.65 -23.91
N ASN A 14 -1.03 18.42 -22.65
CA ASN A 14 -1.10 17.07 -22.11
C ASN A 14 -2.49 16.88 -21.50
N ASN A 15 -3.37 16.31 -22.31
CA ASN A 15 -4.71 15.88 -21.95
C ASN A 15 -4.61 14.76 -20.92
N TYR A 16 -4.54 15.13 -19.63
CA TYR A 16 -4.93 14.23 -18.56
C TYR A 16 -6.44 14.06 -18.64
N VAL A 17 -6.85 13.01 -19.34
CA VAL A 17 -8.24 12.61 -19.48
C VAL A 17 -8.83 12.40 -18.09
N ASN A 18 -9.77 13.28 -17.76
CA ASN A 18 -10.67 13.18 -16.64
C ASN A 18 -11.34 11.81 -16.66
N ASN A 19 -11.16 11.03 -15.60
CA ASN A 19 -12.12 10.00 -15.24
C ASN A 19 -12.55 10.24 -13.80
N SER A 20 -13.63 11.01 -13.71
CA SER A 20 -14.51 11.09 -12.55
C SER A 20 -15.01 9.69 -12.20
N PHE A 21 -14.42 9.09 -11.18
CA PHE A 21 -15.04 8.01 -10.44
C PHE A 21 -15.37 8.53 -9.04
N GLN A 22 -16.55 9.13 -8.92
CA GLN A 22 -17.18 9.34 -7.62
C GLN A 22 -17.42 7.96 -6.98
N SER A 23 -16.81 7.72 -5.82
CA SER A 23 -17.28 6.67 -4.93
C SER A 23 -17.05 7.03 -3.47
N LYS A 24 -18.16 6.93 -2.74
CA LYS A 24 -18.48 7.50 -1.44
C LYS A 24 -17.55 6.98 -0.32
N ASN A 25 -17.12 7.92 0.54
CA ASN A 25 -16.57 7.74 1.89
C ASN A 25 -15.22 7.02 2.09
N ASN A 26 -14.22 7.26 1.24
CA ASN A 26 -12.82 7.02 1.65
C ASN A 26 -12.20 8.35 2.07
N LYS A 27 -11.82 8.50 3.35
CA LYS A 27 -11.10 9.70 3.83
C LYS A 27 -9.82 9.86 3.00
N CYS A 28 -9.78 10.89 2.17
CA CYS A 28 -8.61 11.28 1.41
C CYS A 28 -7.85 12.32 2.25
N SER A 29 -6.55 12.14 2.39
CA SER A 29 -5.69 13.21 2.89
C SER A 29 -5.63 14.31 1.81
N PRO A 30 -5.86 15.59 2.15
CA PRO A 30 -5.72 16.67 1.17
C PRO A 30 -4.28 16.84 0.66
N PHE A 31 -3.31 16.15 1.27
CA PHE A 31 -1.89 16.23 0.91
C PHE A 31 -1.34 14.91 0.34
N PRO A 32 -0.41 15.00 -0.63
CA PRO A 32 0.30 13.83 -1.16
C PRO A 32 0.99 13.07 -0.02
N THR A 33 0.65 11.78 0.12
CA THR A 33 1.08 10.91 1.21
C THR A 33 1.84 9.70 0.66
N LYS A 34 2.86 9.22 1.39
CA LYS A 34 3.62 8.02 1.00
C LYS A 34 2.82 6.75 1.33
N CYS A 35 2.78 5.82 0.39
CA CYS A 35 2.21 4.49 0.58
C CYS A 35 2.97 3.72 1.69
N CYS A 36 2.27 3.20 2.71
CA CYS A 36 2.89 2.47 3.83
C CYS A 36 3.59 1.16 3.41
N VAL A 37 3.33 0.66 2.20
CA VAL A 37 3.92 -0.59 1.69
C VAL A 37 5.15 -0.32 0.83
N CYS A 38 5.05 0.55 -0.18
CA CYS A 38 6.13 0.73 -1.17
C CYS A 38 6.71 2.15 -1.19
N GLY A 39 6.28 3.06 -0.31
CA GLY A 39 6.78 4.43 -0.23
C GLY A 39 6.35 5.38 -1.38
N TYR A 40 5.67 4.87 -2.41
CA TYR A 40 5.22 5.68 -3.55
C TYR A 40 4.30 6.82 -3.09
N ILE A 41 4.54 8.02 -3.59
CA ILE A 41 3.73 9.20 -3.30
C ILE A 41 2.38 9.04 -4.01
N CYS A 42 1.29 9.12 -3.25
CA CYS A 42 -0.06 8.94 -3.75
C CYS A 42 -1.01 9.92 -3.06
N SER A 43 -2.26 9.96 -3.49
CA SER A 43 -3.29 10.86 -2.94
C SER A 43 -3.65 10.58 -1.47
N GLY A 44 -3.10 9.54 -0.83
CA GLY A 44 -3.35 9.26 0.59
C GLY A 44 -4.66 8.51 0.87
N TYR A 45 -5.23 7.83 -0.14
CA TYR A 45 -6.39 6.96 0.06
C TYR A 45 -6.05 5.76 0.95
N VAL A 46 -7.01 5.41 1.81
CA VAL A 46 -6.98 4.20 2.64
C VAL A 46 -7.63 3.05 1.89
N TYR A 47 -6.89 1.97 1.68
CA TYR A 47 -7.43 0.70 1.17
C TYR A 47 -7.08 -0.43 2.11
N TYR A 48 -8.04 -1.31 2.37
CA TYR A 48 -7.85 -2.45 3.26
C TYR A 48 -7.35 -2.05 4.66
N ASN A 49 -7.79 -0.88 5.14
CA ASN A 49 -7.41 -0.21 6.40
C ASN A 49 -5.97 0.36 6.45
N VAL A 50 -5.31 0.53 5.31
CA VAL A 50 -3.94 1.07 5.24
C VAL A 50 -3.86 2.15 4.17
N VAL A 51 -3.17 3.26 4.46
CA VAL A 51 -2.85 4.28 3.45
C VAL A 51 -1.90 3.67 2.42
N CYS A 52 -2.35 3.54 1.17
CA CYS A 52 -1.53 2.93 0.13
C CYS A 52 -1.89 3.41 -1.28
N CYS A 53 -0.95 3.23 -2.20
CA CYS A 53 -1.17 3.52 -3.61
C CYS A 53 -2.03 2.44 -4.28
N ASP A 54 -2.65 2.76 -5.42
CA ASP A 54 -3.45 1.82 -6.20
C ASP A 54 -2.66 0.56 -6.59
N GLY A 55 -1.36 0.69 -6.85
CA GLY A 55 -0.50 -0.46 -7.13
C GLY A 55 -0.51 -1.48 -5.99
N CYS A 56 -0.36 -1.03 -4.74
CA CYS A 56 -0.39 -1.90 -3.57
C CYS A 56 -1.79 -2.44 -3.26
N LYS A 57 -2.84 -1.64 -3.47
CA LYS A 57 -4.24 -2.09 -3.41
C LYS A 57 -4.50 -3.28 -4.33
N HIS A 58 -4.20 -3.15 -5.63
CA HIS A 58 -4.45 -4.22 -6.60
C HIS A 58 -3.52 -5.41 -6.38
N PHE A 59 -2.27 -5.15 -5.99
CA PHE A 59 -1.32 -6.19 -5.65
C PHE A 59 -1.81 -7.04 -4.48
N PHE A 60 -2.23 -6.43 -3.36
CA PHE A 60 -2.74 -7.15 -2.19
C PHE A 60 -3.96 -8.01 -2.55
N ARG A 61 -4.93 -7.45 -3.29
CA ARG A 61 -6.09 -8.20 -3.79
C ARG A 61 -5.68 -9.44 -4.59
N ARG A 62 -4.71 -9.31 -5.50
CA ARG A 62 -4.20 -10.43 -6.30
C ARG A 62 -3.51 -11.49 -5.44
N CYS A 63 -2.76 -11.08 -4.42
CA CYS A 63 -2.11 -12.01 -3.49
C CYS A 63 -3.14 -12.84 -2.73
N CYS A 64 -4.18 -12.21 -2.19
CA CYS A 64 -5.27 -12.90 -1.50
C CYS A 64 -6.02 -13.88 -2.42
N ASN A 65 -6.01 -13.64 -3.73
CA ASN A 65 -6.67 -14.51 -4.72
C ASN A 65 -5.73 -15.56 -5.35
N ALA A 66 -4.42 -15.45 -5.17
CA ALA A 66 -3.45 -16.30 -5.86
C ALA A 66 -3.37 -17.67 -5.20
N LYS A 67 -3.58 -18.75 -5.96
CA LYS A 67 -3.50 -20.14 -5.46
C LYS A 67 -2.09 -20.54 -5.01
N GLU A 68 -1.07 -19.92 -5.57
CA GLU A 68 0.35 -20.21 -5.27
C GLU A 68 0.97 -19.16 -4.35
N SER A 69 1.94 -19.59 -3.54
CA SER A 69 2.71 -18.71 -2.66
C SER A 69 3.92 -18.10 -3.39
N TYR A 70 4.21 -16.83 -3.10
CA TYR A 70 5.42 -16.18 -3.61
C TYR A 70 6.63 -16.57 -2.77
N LYS A 71 7.73 -16.95 -3.44
CA LYS A 71 9.03 -17.20 -2.80
C LYS A 71 9.98 -16.04 -3.11
N CYS A 72 10.70 -15.57 -2.09
CA CYS A 72 11.75 -14.58 -2.25
C CYS A 72 13.03 -15.26 -2.77
N LYS A 73 13.76 -14.59 -3.67
CA LYS A 73 15.06 -15.06 -4.18
C LYS A 73 16.24 -14.61 -3.30
N ASP A 74 16.07 -13.51 -2.58
CA ASP A 74 17.15 -12.80 -1.87
C ASP A 74 16.98 -12.86 -0.34
N GLY A 75 16.57 -14.02 0.20
CA GLY A 75 16.51 -14.25 1.65
C GLY A 75 15.39 -13.53 2.41
N GLY A 76 14.42 -12.92 1.72
CA GLY A 76 13.21 -12.39 2.35
C GLY A 76 13.35 -11.00 2.99
N ASN A 77 14.44 -10.27 2.72
CA ASN A 77 14.70 -8.93 3.27
C ASN A 77 14.77 -7.83 2.20
N CYS A 78 14.12 -8.03 1.06
CA CYS A 78 14.18 -7.06 -0.05
C CYS A 78 13.60 -5.69 0.36
N ASN A 79 14.29 -4.61 0.01
CA ASN A 79 13.81 -3.24 0.25
C ASN A 79 12.70 -2.84 -0.74
N VAL A 80 11.45 -3.12 -0.38
CA VAL A 80 10.26 -2.84 -1.20
C VAL A 80 9.96 -1.35 -1.42
N MET A 81 10.66 -0.45 -0.73
CA MET A 81 10.55 1.00 -0.98
C MET A 81 11.31 1.42 -2.24
N ASN A 82 12.30 0.63 -2.67
CA ASN A 82 12.95 0.83 -3.96
C ASN A 82 12.06 0.25 -5.07
N VAL A 83 11.50 1.12 -5.92
CA VAL A 83 10.58 0.74 -7.00
C VAL A 83 11.23 -0.21 -8.02
N ALA A 84 12.56 -0.23 -8.14
CA ALA A 84 13.28 -1.19 -8.98
C ALA A 84 13.18 -2.63 -8.45
N ILE A 85 12.99 -2.81 -7.15
CA ILE A 85 12.89 -4.11 -6.50
C ILE A 85 11.46 -4.66 -6.62
N LYS A 86 11.29 -5.71 -7.42
CA LYS A 86 9.97 -6.30 -7.75
C LYS A 86 9.65 -7.59 -6.98
N CYS A 87 10.26 -7.80 -5.82
CA CYS A 87 10.04 -9.01 -5.02
C CYS A 87 8.60 -9.12 -4.50
N LYS A 88 7.80 -10.02 -5.08
CA LYS A 88 6.40 -10.24 -4.71
C LYS A 88 6.25 -10.75 -3.27
N SER A 89 7.12 -11.66 -2.84
CA SER A 89 7.10 -12.22 -1.49
C SER A 89 7.27 -11.13 -0.42
N CYS A 90 8.38 -10.38 -0.47
CA CYS A 90 8.63 -9.31 0.50
C CYS A 90 7.59 -8.18 0.43
N ARG A 91 7.04 -7.88 -0.77
CA ARG A 91 5.98 -6.88 -0.90
C ARG A 91 4.69 -7.34 -0.25
N PHE A 92 4.34 -8.62 -0.36
CA PHE A 92 3.15 -9.15 0.31
C PHE A 92 3.36 -9.21 1.82
N ASP A 93 4.52 -9.65 2.28
CA ASP A 93 4.89 -9.60 3.71
C ASP A 93 4.74 -8.17 4.27
N LYS A 94 5.18 -7.15 3.52
CA LYS A 94 5.02 -5.74 3.90
C LYS A 94 3.55 -5.30 3.94
N CYS A 95 2.69 -5.81 3.05
CA CYS A 95 1.24 -5.58 3.15
C CYS A 95 0.68 -6.12 4.46
N ILE A 96 1.08 -7.33 4.87
CA ILE A 96 0.63 -7.96 6.12
C ILE A 96 1.13 -7.15 7.33
N LEU A 97 2.41 -6.77 7.33
CA LEU A 97 3.03 -5.98 8.39
C LEU A 97 2.41 -4.59 8.53
N ALA A 98 1.99 -3.98 7.42
CA ALA A 98 1.29 -2.70 7.45
C ALA A 98 -0.16 -2.81 7.96
N GLY A 99 -0.68 -4.03 8.19
CA GLY A 99 -2.02 -4.26 8.72
C GLY A 99 -3.12 -4.37 7.66
N MET A 100 -2.79 -4.67 6.40
CA MET A 100 -3.81 -4.85 5.37
C MET A 100 -4.72 -6.05 5.67
N ARG A 101 -6.03 -5.84 5.56
CA ARG A 101 -7.05 -6.87 5.80
C ARG A 101 -8.22 -6.78 4.83
N ILE A 102 -8.71 -7.94 4.37
CA ILE A 102 -9.94 -8.06 3.61
C ILE A 102 -11.09 -8.22 4.60
N GLN A 103 -12.00 -7.23 4.67
CA GLN A 103 -13.19 -7.34 5.53
C GLN A 103 -14.40 -7.91 4.78
N THR A 104 -14.48 -7.64 3.48
CA THR A 104 -15.56 -8.12 2.61
C THR A 104 -14.98 -8.52 1.26
N ILE A 105 -15.58 -9.54 0.67
CA ILE A 105 -15.28 -9.96 -0.70
C ILE A 105 -16.25 -9.22 -1.62
N ARG A 106 -15.70 -8.46 -2.57
CA ARG A 106 -16.45 -7.83 -3.64
C ARG A 106 -15.84 -8.24 -4.98
N GLY A 107 -16.68 -8.67 -5.92
CA GLY A 107 -16.22 -9.20 -7.21
C GLY A 107 -15.67 -10.63 -7.10
N TYR A 108 -14.94 -11.06 -8.12
CA TYR A 108 -14.49 -12.45 -8.24
C TYR A 108 -13.27 -12.75 -7.37
N TYR A 109 -13.46 -13.65 -6.40
CA TYR A 109 -12.39 -14.32 -5.67
C TYR A 109 -12.56 -15.82 -5.84
N SER A 110 -11.46 -16.52 -6.03
CA SER A 110 -11.36 -17.97 -6.08
C SER A 110 -11.35 -18.61 -4.68
N ARG A 111 -11.29 -17.81 -3.62
CA ARG A 111 -11.32 -18.21 -2.21
C ARG A 111 -12.49 -17.54 -1.51
N SER A 112 -13.07 -18.25 -0.55
CA SER A 112 -14.02 -17.71 0.40
C SER A 112 -13.36 -16.74 1.40
N LEU A 113 -14.16 -15.94 2.11
CA LEU A 113 -13.65 -15.00 3.10
C LEU A 113 -12.91 -15.71 4.27
N PRO A 114 -13.42 -16.84 4.81
CA PRO A 114 -12.68 -17.63 5.78
C PRO A 114 -11.30 -18.09 5.29
N GLU A 115 -11.20 -18.62 4.07
CA GLU A 115 -9.92 -19.06 3.49
C GLU A 115 -8.93 -17.91 3.32
N ILE A 116 -9.41 -16.71 2.97
CA ILE A 116 -8.55 -15.52 2.90
C ILE A 116 -8.06 -15.13 4.30
N TYR A 117 -8.93 -15.16 5.31
CA TYR A 117 -8.50 -14.86 6.68
C TYR A 117 -7.46 -15.85 7.17
N GLU A 118 -7.66 -17.14 6.92
CA GLU A 118 -6.70 -18.19 7.27
C GLU A 118 -5.35 -17.96 6.57
N LEU A 119 -5.35 -17.66 5.26
CA LEU A 119 -4.13 -17.32 4.52
C LEU A 119 -3.37 -16.13 5.14
N LEU A 120 -4.09 -15.05 5.47
CA LEU A 120 -3.49 -13.86 6.05
C LEU A 120 -2.91 -14.15 7.45
N GLU A 121 -3.62 -14.96 8.24
CA GLU A 121 -3.18 -15.33 9.57
C GLU A 121 -1.97 -16.27 9.56
N GLN A 122 -1.97 -17.28 8.68
CA GLN A 122 -0.80 -18.12 8.43
C GLN A 122 0.42 -17.27 8.08
N LYS A 123 0.25 -16.26 7.23
CA LYS A 123 1.35 -15.33 6.88
C LYS A 123 1.80 -14.47 8.06
N ARG A 124 0.90 -13.99 8.92
CA ARG A 124 1.29 -13.29 10.15
C ARG A 124 2.11 -14.19 11.05
N ASN A 125 1.68 -15.43 11.27
CA ASN A 125 2.39 -16.41 12.09
C ASN A 125 3.78 -16.74 11.52
N GLU A 126 3.90 -16.92 10.20
CA GLU A 126 5.20 -17.08 9.54
C GLU A 126 6.13 -15.89 9.76
N LEU A 127 5.62 -14.65 9.68
CA LEU A 127 6.40 -13.44 9.90
C LEU A 127 6.81 -13.28 11.36
N ARG A 128 5.94 -13.70 12.28
CA ARG A 128 6.18 -13.70 13.72
C ARG A 128 7.26 -14.69 14.12
N ALA A 129 7.21 -15.91 13.59
CA ALA A 129 8.27 -16.92 13.75
C ALA A 129 9.63 -16.44 13.20
N LYS A 130 9.63 -15.56 12.19
CA LYS A 130 10.83 -14.90 11.65
C LYS A 130 11.26 -13.66 12.42
N GLY A 131 10.56 -13.28 13.50
CA GLY A 131 10.85 -12.07 14.29
C GLY A 131 10.55 -10.75 13.55
N LYS A 132 9.72 -10.77 12.50
CA LYS A 132 9.43 -9.60 11.66
C LYS A 132 8.11 -8.92 12.00
N TYR A 133 7.21 -9.60 12.70
CA TYR A 133 5.90 -9.10 13.06
C TYR A 133 5.90 -8.69 14.53
N LEU A 134 5.80 -7.39 14.80
CA LEU A 134 5.54 -6.89 16.15
C LEU A 134 4.04 -6.93 16.39
N GLU A 135 3.61 -7.63 17.43
CA GLU A 135 2.25 -7.47 17.94
C GLU A 135 2.10 -6.02 18.42
N ASN A 136 0.93 -5.41 18.21
CA ASN A 136 0.68 -4.07 18.71
C ASN A 136 0.94 -4.06 20.22
N VAL A 137 1.98 -3.30 20.61
CA VAL A 137 2.17 -2.80 21.97
C VAL A 137 0.83 -2.25 22.43
N GLU A 138 0.36 -2.74 23.58
CA GLU A 138 -0.83 -2.24 24.24
C GLU A 138 -0.84 -0.71 24.21
N THR A 139 -1.99 -0.15 23.82
CA THR A 139 -2.29 1.27 23.89
C THR A 139 -2.17 1.77 25.33
N LYS A 140 -0.99 2.21 25.78
CA LYS A 140 -0.81 3.01 27.00
C LYS A 140 0.41 3.94 26.89
N SER A 141 0.19 5.14 26.35
CA SER A 141 0.61 6.38 26.98
C SER A 141 -0.03 7.54 26.22
N GLU A 142 -0.75 8.35 26.97
CA GLU A 142 -1.62 9.44 26.54
C GLU A 142 -0.84 10.64 25.97
N THR A 143 -1.59 11.46 25.24
CA THR A 143 -1.41 12.89 24.96
C THR A 143 -0.68 13.32 23.67
N ASN A 144 -1.46 14.08 22.89
CA ASN A 144 -1.09 15.07 21.86
C ASN A 144 -0.83 14.59 20.43
N ILE A 145 -1.93 14.29 19.73
CA ILE A 145 -2.07 14.73 18.33
C ILE A 145 -3.23 15.74 18.30
N PRO A 146 -3.00 17.00 17.87
CA PRO A 146 -4.06 17.99 17.81
C PRO A 146 -5.04 17.59 16.70
N TYR A 147 -6.27 17.26 17.09
CA TYR A 147 -7.41 17.35 16.18
C TYR A 147 -7.59 18.85 15.86
N PHE A 148 -7.28 19.25 14.64
CA PHE A 148 -7.76 20.53 14.12
C PHE A 148 -9.28 20.42 13.94
N SER A 149 -9.97 21.33 14.63
CA SER A 149 -11.38 21.67 14.39
C SER A 149 -11.55 22.38 13.06
#